data_AF-A0A819UGJ0-F1
#
_entry.id   AF-A0A819UGJ0-F1
#
_cell.length_a   1.000
_cell.length_b   1.000
_cell.length_c   1.000
_cell.angle_alpha   90.00
_cell.angle_beta   90.00
_cell.angle_gamma   90.00
#
_symmetry.space_group_name_H-M   'P 1'
#
loop_
_entity.id
_entity.type
_entity.pdbx_description
1 polymer ?
#
loop_
_entity_poly.entity_id
_entity_poly.type
_entity_poly.pdbx_seq_one_letter_code
_entity_poly.pdbx_strand_id
1 'polypeptide(L)'
;SGSFWDHCLFLVISSTIKSLCHSNYDHPWEYTKLYRLLKLVGSREHHVHHLHPNKNFADLFIFWDQLFGTFLDPKDVDGINNHMSIMTKNVE
;
A
#
# COMPACT_ATOMS: atom_id res chain seq x y z
N SER A 1 -6.02 -27.58 -9.38
CA SER A 1 -5.65 -27.27 -7.98
C SER A 1 -4.25 -26.67 -8.00
N GLY A 2 -4.03 -25.53 -7.34
CA GLY A 2 -2.67 -24.98 -7.17
C GLY A 2 -1.85 -25.92 -6.30
N SER A 3 -0.56 -26.07 -6.59
CA SER A 3 0.33 -26.86 -5.75
C SER A 3 0.44 -26.24 -4.35
N PHE A 4 0.87 -27.03 -3.37
CA PHE A 4 1.16 -26.52 -2.02
C PHE A 4 2.11 -25.30 -2.07
N TRP A 5 3.12 -25.37 -2.95
CA TRP A 5 4.11 -24.32 -3.14
C TRP A 5 3.51 -23.02 -3.67
N ASP A 6 2.53 -23.09 -4.58
CA ASP A 6 1.86 -21.90 -5.10
C ASP A 6 1.10 -21.15 -3.99
N HIS A 7 0.45 -21.90 -3.09
CA HIS A 7 -0.25 -21.31 -1.95
C HIS A 7 0.74 -20.69 -0.95
N CYS A 8 1.83 -21.37 -0.63
CA CYS A 8 2.89 -20.82 0.23
C CYS A 8 3.48 -19.54 -0.36
N LEU A 9 3.77 -19.55 -1.67
CA LEU A 9 4.30 -18.39 -2.37
C LEU A 9 3.33 -17.21 -2.30
N PHE A 10 2.05 -17.44 -2.61
CA PHE A 10 1.01 -16.42 -2.52
C PHE A 10 0.90 -15.83 -1.10
N LEU A 11 0.91 -16.69 -0.08
CA LEU A 11 0.80 -16.26 1.32
C LEU A 11 2.02 -15.46 1.77
N VAL A 12 3.23 -15.90 1.42
CA VAL A 12 4.46 -15.18 1.75
C VAL A 12 4.48 -13.81 1.10
N ILE A 13 4.17 -13.71 -0.20
CA ILE A 13 4.12 -12.43 -0.90
C ILE A 13 3.06 -11.52 -0.28
N SER A 14 1.84 -12.05 -0.08
CA SER A 14 0.72 -11.27 0.47
C SER A 14 1.01 -10.76 1.88
N SER A 15 1.53 -11.62 2.75
CA SER A 15 1.92 -11.23 4.11
C SER A 15 3.05 -10.22 4.10
N THR A 16 4.02 -10.36 3.20
CA THR A 16 5.15 -9.43 3.11
C THR A 16 4.69 -8.04 2.70
N ILE A 17 3.86 -7.95 1.66
CA ILE A 17 3.31 -6.65 1.19
C ILE A 17 2.48 -5.99 2.29
N LYS A 18 1.63 -6.75 2.98
CA LYS A 18 0.85 -6.24 4.12
C LYS A 18 1.76 -5.69 5.23
N SER A 19 2.82 -6.40 5.60
CA SER A 19 3.78 -5.92 6.59
C SER A 19 4.49 -4.65 6.14
N LEU A 20 4.90 -4.56 4.87
CA LEU A 20 5.58 -3.38 4.33
C LEU A 20 4.67 -2.15 4.33
N CYS A 21 3.41 -2.29 3.90
CA CYS A 21 2.48 -1.15 3.84
C CYS A 21 2.03 -0.64 5.23
N HIS A 22 2.20 -1.46 6.28
CA HIS A 22 1.95 -1.05 7.67
C HIS A 22 3.22 -0.64 8.41
N SER A 23 4.39 -0.67 7.75
CA SER A 23 5.67 -0.30 8.39
C SER A 23 5.78 1.19 8.72
N ASN A 24 4.84 2.01 8.24
CA ASN A 24 4.87 3.47 8.29
C ASN A 24 6.15 4.08 7.69
N TYR A 25 6.82 3.33 6.82
CA TYR A 25 8.03 3.75 6.14
C TYR A 25 7.79 3.79 4.63
N ASP A 26 8.12 4.91 4.01
CA ASP A 26 8.05 5.07 2.57
C ASP A 26 9.28 4.43 1.93
N HIS A 27 9.11 3.23 1.38
CA HIS A 27 10.25 2.53 0.81
C HIS A 27 10.72 3.17 -0.51
N PRO A 28 12.04 3.36 -0.74
CA PRO A 28 12.54 4.02 -1.94
C PRO A 28 12.08 3.38 -3.26
N TRP A 29 11.83 2.07 -3.25
CA TRP A 29 11.37 1.34 -4.43
C TRP A 29 9.90 1.58 -4.79
N GLU A 30 9.07 2.07 -3.87
CA GLU A 30 7.66 2.41 -4.15
C GLU A 30 7.56 3.53 -5.20
N TYR A 31 8.59 4.37 -5.27
CA TYR A 31 8.71 5.45 -6.25
C TYR A 31 9.26 5.00 -7.60
N THR A 32 9.70 3.74 -7.73
CA THR A 32 10.27 3.25 -8.99
C THR A 32 9.20 3.13 -10.07
N LYS A 33 9.61 3.29 -11.34
CA LYS A 33 8.71 3.12 -12.49
C LYS A 33 8.06 1.74 -12.50
N LEU A 34 8.80 0.70 -12.12
CA LEU A 34 8.29 -0.67 -12.10
C LEU A 34 7.16 -0.83 -11.07
N TYR A 35 7.35 -0.32 -9.85
CA TYR A 35 6.35 -0.41 -8.80
C TYR A 35 5.06 0.34 -9.18
N ARG A 36 5.21 1.56 -9.72
CA ARG A 36 4.09 2.38 -10.19
C ARG A 36 3.40 1.78 -11.43
N LEU A 37 4.13 1.08 -12.29
CA LEU A 37 3.58 0.36 -13.45
C LEU A 37 2.79 -0.87 -13.01
N LEU A 38 3.31 -1.64 -12.05
CA LEU A 38 2.64 -2.80 -11.47
C LEU A 38 1.47 -2.42 -10.57
N LYS A 39 1.32 -1.13 -10.23
CA LYS A 39 0.22 -0.63 -9.40
C LYS A 39 0.14 -1.39 -8.07
N LEU A 40 1.29 -1.67 -7.46
CA LEU A 40 1.34 -2.29 -6.14
C LEU A 40 0.89 -1.28 -5.06
N VAL A 41 0.21 -1.79 -4.03
CA VAL A 41 -0.20 -1.01 -2.86
C VAL A 41 1.03 -0.72 -2.02
N GLY A 42 1.30 0.55 -1.76
CA GLY A 42 2.37 1.02 -0.88
C GLY A 42 1.86 1.52 0.47
N SER A 43 2.79 1.99 1.29
CA SER A 43 2.52 2.49 2.66
C SER A 43 1.50 3.65 2.65
N ARG A 44 1.66 4.60 1.73
CA ARG A 44 0.79 5.79 1.63
C ARG A 44 -0.63 5.45 1.18
N GLU A 45 -0.76 4.61 0.15
CA GLU A 45 -2.06 4.18 -0.37
C GLU A 45 -2.84 3.37 0.67
N HIS A 46 -2.15 2.53 1.44
CA HIS A 46 -2.76 1.80 2.53
C HIS A 46 -3.12 2.69 3.73
N HIS A 47 -2.31 3.72 4.01
CA HIS A 47 -2.65 4.71 5.03
C HIS A 47 -3.93 5.49 4.68
N VAL A 48 -4.14 5.83 3.40
CA VAL A 48 -5.41 6.42 2.92
C VAL A 48 -6.60 5.53 3.27
N HIS A 49 -6.48 4.20 3.13
CA HIS A 49 -7.54 3.26 3.50
C HIS A 49 -7.89 3.35 5.00
N HIS A 50 -6.90 3.46 5.88
CA HIS A 50 -7.14 3.66 7.32
C HIS A 50 -7.83 4.99 7.63
N LEU A 51 -7.52 6.06 6.90
CA LEU A 51 -8.17 7.36 7.04
C LEU A 51 -9.59 7.39 6.43
N HIS A 52 -9.78 6.68 5.32
CA HIS A 52 -11.02 6.61 4.56
C HIS A 52 -11.37 5.14 4.29
N PRO A 53 -12.01 4.43 5.24
CA PRO A 53 -12.29 2.99 5.12
C PRO A 53 -13.17 2.60 3.92
N ASN A 54 -13.81 3.57 3.27
CA ASN A 54 -14.61 3.40 2.05
C ASN A 54 -13.82 3.64 0.74
N LYS A 55 -12.49 3.74 0.81
CA LYS A 55 -11.57 3.96 -0.32
C LYS A 55 -10.37 3.01 -0.23
N ASN A 56 -9.68 2.82 -1.35
CA ASN A 56 -8.44 2.03 -1.47
C ASN A 56 -8.53 0.63 -0.84
N PHE A 57 -9.48 -0.19 -1.28
CA PHE A 57 -9.77 -1.50 -0.70
C PHE A 57 -8.76 -2.59 -1.07
N ALA A 58 -7.97 -2.40 -2.13
CA ALA A 58 -7.08 -3.45 -2.60
C ALA A 58 -5.92 -3.70 -1.64
N ASP A 59 -5.66 -4.98 -1.37
CA ASP A 59 -4.55 -5.45 -0.53
C ASP A 59 -3.21 -5.55 -1.28
N LEU A 60 -3.24 -5.65 -2.61
CA LEU A 60 -2.06 -5.94 -3.44
C LEU A 60 -1.92 -4.97 -4.61
N PHE A 61 -2.99 -4.79 -5.40
CA PHE A 61 -2.96 -4.01 -6.63
C PHE A 61 -3.99 -2.88 -6.61
N ILE A 62 -3.54 -1.63 -6.55
CA ILE A 62 -4.41 -0.44 -6.61
C ILE A 62 -5.18 -0.34 -7.94
N PHE A 63 -4.75 -1.11 -8.96
CA PHE A 63 -5.46 -1.23 -10.23
C PHE A 63 -6.95 -1.55 -10.04
N TRP A 64 -7.30 -2.40 -9.07
CA TRP A 64 -8.69 -2.74 -8.80
C TRP A 64 -9.50 -1.53 -8.31
N ASP A 65 -8.92 -0.73 -7.41
CA ASP A 65 -9.58 0.50 -6.95
C ASP A 65 -9.72 1.53 -8.06
N GLN A 66 -8.77 1.59 -9.01
CA GLN A 66 -8.87 2.45 -10.18
C GLN A 66 -10.00 1.98 -11.12
N LEU A 67 -10.11 0.67 -11.32
CA LEU A 67 -11.14 0.07 -12.18
C LEU A 67 -12.55 0.28 -11.63
N PHE A 68 -12.72 0.20 -10.30
CA PHE A 68 -14.02 0.30 -9.63
C PHE A 68 -14.32 1.69 -9.05
N GLY A 69 -13.43 2.67 -9.24
CA GLY A 69 -13.64 4.07 -8.81
C GLY A 69 -13.53 4.30 -7.30
N THR A 70 -12.89 3.39 -6.59
CA THR A 70 -12.66 3.46 -5.14
C THR A 70 -11.28 4.00 -4.78
N PHE A 71 -10.45 4.29 -5.78
CA PHE A 71 -9.13 4.87 -5.61
C PHE A 71 -9.19 6.34 -5.17
N LEU A 72 -8.37 6.69 -4.18
CA LEU A 72 -8.09 8.03 -3.69
C LEU A 72 -6.57 8.20 -3.60
N ASP A 73 -6.03 9.18 -4.32
CA ASP A 73 -4.58 9.44 -4.36
C ASP A 73 -4.13 10.00 -3.00
N PRO A 74 -3.07 9.46 -2.38
CA PRO A 74 -2.53 10.00 -1.13
C PRO A 74 -2.15 11.48 -1.19
N LYS A 75 -1.90 12.04 -2.37
CA LYS A 75 -1.63 13.47 -2.55
C LYS A 75 -2.85 14.36 -2.38
N ASP A 76 -4.03 13.80 -2.59
CA ASP A 76 -5.31 14.51 -2.51
C ASP A 76 -5.89 14.45 -1.09
N VAL A 77 -5.23 13.74 -0.16
CA VAL A 77 -5.63 13.63 1.24
C VAL A 77 -4.79 14.58 2.08
N ASP A 78 -5.43 15.63 2.58
CA ASP A 78 -4.81 16.61 3.46
C ASP A 78 -4.19 15.95 4.71
N GLY A 79 -2.94 16.30 5.01
CA GLY A 79 -2.28 15.87 6.24
C GLY A 79 -1.55 14.53 6.18
N ILE A 80 -1.58 13.77 5.07
CA ILE A 80 -0.80 12.51 4.96
C ILE A 80 0.69 12.73 5.17
N ASN A 81 1.26 13.77 4.55
CA ASN A 81 2.68 14.07 4.71
C ASN A 81 3.03 14.50 6.16
N ASN A 82 2.10 15.14 6.87
CA ASN A 82 2.30 15.57 8.25
C ASN A 82 2.15 14.41 9.24
N HIS A 83 1.17 13.52 9.04
CA HIS A 83 0.95 12.36 9.91
C HIS A 83 2.10 11.34 9.77
N MET A 84 2.54 11.07 8.53
CA MET A 84 3.72 10.23 8.27
C MET A 84 5.00 10.86 8.80
N SER A 85 5.19 12.18 8.67
CA SER A 85 6.36 12.89 9.20
C SER A 85 6.42 12.97 10.72
N ILE A 86 5.29 13.06 11.42
CA ILE A 86 5.26 13.10 12.89
C ILE A 86 5.61 11.71 13.44
N MET A 87 5.18 10.62 12.79
CA MET A 87 5.51 9.26 13.22
C MET A 87 6.96 8.86 12.93
N THR A 88 7.57 9.33 11.84
CA THR A 88 8.98 9.06 11.53
C THR A 88 9.96 9.87 12.39
N LYS A 89 9.56 11.06 12.87
CA LYS A 89 10.38 11.90 13.76
C LYS A 89 10.43 11.42 15.22
N ASN A 90 9.53 10.54 15.64
CA ASN A 90 9.51 10.00 17.01
C ASN A 90 10.38 8.75 17.18
N VAL A 91 11.22 8.42 16.19
CA VAL A 91 12.13 7.26 16.19
C VAL A 91 13.61 7.69 16.27
N GLU A 92 13.90 8.99 16.42
CA GLU A 92 15.24 9.51 16.74
C GLU A 92 15.44 9.78 18.23
#